data_AF-A0A4S8KIK4-F1
#
_entry.id   AF-A0A4S8KIK4-F1
#
_cell.length_a   1.000
_cell.length_b   1.000
_cell.length_c   1.000
_cell.angle_alpha   90.00
_cell.angle_beta   90.00
_cell.angle_gamma   90.00
#
_symmetry.space_group_name_H-M   'P 1'
#
loop_
_entity.id
_entity.type
_entity.pdbx_description
1 polymer ?
#
loop_
_entity_poly.entity_id
_entity_poly.type
_entity_poly.pdbx_seq_one_letter_code
_entity_poly.pdbx_strand_id
1 'polypeptide(L)' 'MSTAEPFRINVSDDLLSWINDRVKTARIIPDVTHPPNEEWADGTPSAVMHDIVAYWKEKYDWRSVEKRLNETFKMFTM' A
#
# COMPACT_ATOMS: atom_id res chain seq x y z
N MET A 1 34.70 6.79 10.18
CA MET A 1 33.39 6.65 10.87
C MET A 1 32.34 7.17 9.91
N SER A 2 31.27 6.43 9.65
CA SER A 2 30.16 6.93 8.83
C SER A 2 29.39 7.98 9.63
N THR A 3 29.14 9.13 9.00
CA THR A 3 28.29 10.21 9.54
C THR A 3 26.86 9.96 9.10
N ALA A 4 25.90 10.20 10.00
CA ALA A 4 24.49 10.09 9.67
C ALA A 4 24.08 11.25 8.75
N GLU A 5 23.54 10.92 7.58
CA GLU A 5 23.10 11.90 6.58
C GLU A 5 21.58 12.10 6.65
N PRO A 6 21.06 13.34 6.64
CA PRO A 6 19.63 13.60 6.65
C PRO A 6 18.90 12.94 5.46
N PHE A 7 17.74 12.35 5.74
CA PHE A 7 16.93 11.66 4.75
C PHE A 7 15.52 12.24 4.69
N ARG A 8 14.98 12.31 3.47
CA ARG A 8 13.55 12.55 3.22
C ARG A 8 13.03 11.51 2.26
N ILE A 9 11.84 10.99 2.55
CA ILE A 9 11.12 10.11 1.64
C ILE A 9 10.72 10.94 0.43
N ASN A 10 11.09 10.48 -0.75
CA ASN A 10 10.70 11.09 -2.02
C ASN A 10 10.48 9.98 -3.05
N VAL A 11 9.25 9.48 -3.12
CA VAL A 11 8.87 8.47 -4.11
C VAL A 11 8.54 9.18 -5.42
N SER A 12 9.12 8.72 -6.53
CA SER A 12 8.89 9.34 -7.84
C SER A 12 7.43 9.19 -8.29
N ASP A 13 6.92 10.20 -9.00
CA ASP A 13 5.58 10.13 -9.61
C ASP A 13 5.45 8.93 -10.56
N ASP A 14 6.52 8.61 -11.30
CA ASP A 14 6.54 7.45 -12.20
C ASP A 14 6.32 6.13 -11.46
N LEU A 15 6.95 5.96 -10.29
CA LEU A 15 6.76 4.75 -9.48
C LEU A 15 5.35 4.71 -8.88
N LEU A 16 4.83 5.84 -8.39
CA LEU A 16 3.45 5.92 -7.87
C LEU A 16 2.42 5.61 -8.95
N SER A 17 2.62 6.15 -10.16
CA SER A 17 1.78 5.88 -11.32
C SER A 17 1.80 4.39 -11.68
N TRP A 18 3.00 3.81 -11.77
CA TRP A 18 3.18 2.39 -12.04
C TRP A 18 2.51 1.49 -10.98
N ILE A 19 2.63 1.82 -9.68
CA ILE A 19 1.93 1.08 -8.61
C ILE A 19 0.42 1.20 -8.78
N ASN A 20 -0.09 2.40 -9.02
CA ASN A 20 -1.53 2.65 -9.17
C ASN A 20 -2.12 1.85 -10.34
N ASP A 21 -1.42 1.82 -11.48
CA ASP A 21 -1.84 1.03 -12.63
C ASP A 21 -1.89 -0.46 -12.30
N ARG A 22 -0.89 -1.00 -11.60
CA ARG A 22 -0.92 -2.41 -11.18
C ARG A 22 -2.06 -2.73 -10.23
N VAL A 23 -2.38 -1.85 -9.30
CA VAL A 23 -3.54 -2.01 -8.41
C VAL A 23 -4.84 -1.97 -9.21
N LYS A 24 -4.97 -1.05 -10.17
CA LYS A 24 -6.16 -0.94 -11.03
C LYS A 24 -6.39 -2.15 -11.91
N THR A 25 -5.31 -2.78 -12.39
CA THR A 25 -5.37 -3.93 -13.31
C THR A 25 -5.20 -5.26 -12.61
N ALA A 26 -5.12 -5.28 -11.28
CA ALA A 26 -4.96 -6.50 -10.51
C ALA A 26 -6.12 -7.46 -10.77
N ARG A 27 -5.81 -8.73 -11.01
CA ARG A 27 -6.80 -9.80 -11.09
C ARG A 27 -6.93 -10.42 -9.70
N ILE A 28 -8.11 -10.33 -9.11
CA ILE A 28 -8.43 -10.99 -7.85
C ILE A 28 -8.97 -12.38 -8.19
N ILE A 29 -8.35 -13.42 -7.62
CA ILE A 29 -8.77 -14.80 -7.80
C ILE A 29 -10.04 -15.03 -6.98
N PRO A 30 -11.08 -15.67 -7.51
CA PRO A 30 -12.28 -16.00 -6.74
C PRO A 30 -11.95 -16.92 -5.58
N ASP A 31 -12.69 -16.76 -4.48
CA ASP A 31 -12.54 -17.60 -3.30
C ASP A 31 -13.18 -18.98 -3.49
N VAL A 32 -12.72 -19.94 -2.69
CA VAL A 32 -13.49 -21.16 -2.45
C VAL A 32 -14.61 -20.84 -1.46
N THR A 33 -15.71 -21.60 -1.50
CA THR A 33 -16.81 -21.37 -0.56
C THR A 33 -16.50 -22.00 0.80
N HIS A 34 -16.39 -21.17 1.84
CA HIS A 34 -16.26 -21.63 3.22
C HIS A 34 -17.60 -21.61 3.98
N PRO A 35 -17.71 -22.38 5.08
CA PRO A 35 -18.79 -22.20 6.04
C PRO A 35 -18.83 -20.77 6.61
N PRO A 36 -20.00 -20.30 7.11
CA PRO A 36 -20.08 -18.99 7.75
C PRO A 36 -19.09 -18.85 8.91
N ASN A 37 -18.36 -17.73 8.97
CA ASN A 37 -17.31 -17.43 9.94
C ASN A 37 -15.98 -18.20 9.75
N GLU A 38 -15.79 -18.87 8.61
CA GLU A 38 -14.54 -19.56 8.24
C GLU A 38 -13.89 -18.97 6.99
N GLU A 39 -14.30 -17.77 6.55
CA GLU A 39 -13.83 -17.14 5.30
C GLU A 39 -12.30 -16.91 5.27
N TRP A 40 -11.66 -16.90 6.43
CA TRP A 40 -10.22 -16.70 6.59
C TRP A 40 -9.40 -17.99 6.71
N ALA A 41 -10.04 -19.17 6.63
CA ALA A 41 -9.38 -20.45 6.88
C ALA A 41 -8.15 -20.68 5.97
N ASP A 42 -8.19 -20.16 4.75
CA ASP A 42 -7.13 -20.32 3.74
C ASP A 42 -6.34 -19.02 3.46
N GLY A 43 -6.53 -17.98 4.28
CA GLY A 43 -5.86 -16.69 4.12
C GLY A 43 -6.83 -15.53 3.90
N THR A 44 -6.39 -14.50 3.18
CA THR A 44 -7.19 -13.28 2.99
C THR A 44 -8.37 -13.54 2.04
N PRO A 45 -9.62 -13.30 2.47
CA PRO A 45 -10.78 -13.50 1.62
C PRO A 45 -10.73 -12.58 0.40
N SER A 46 -11.21 -13.07 -0.73
CA SER A 46 -11.25 -12.31 -1.98
C SER A 46 -12.07 -11.02 -1.85
N ALA A 47 -13.15 -11.05 -1.06
CA ALA A 47 -13.98 -9.89 -0.74
C ALA A 47 -13.18 -8.76 -0.05
N VAL A 48 -12.29 -9.12 0.88
CA VAL A 48 -11.43 -8.15 1.58
C VAL A 48 -10.42 -7.53 0.59
N MET A 49 -9.87 -8.32 -0.33
CA MET A 49 -8.99 -7.81 -1.37
C MET A 49 -9.71 -6.82 -2.31
N HIS A 50 -10.99 -7.06 -2.63
CA HIS A 50 -11.79 -6.12 -3.41
C HIS A 50 -11.92 -4.77 -2.69
N ASP A 51 -12.20 -4.76 -1.39
CA ASP A 51 -12.32 -3.54 -0.60
C ASP A 51 -11.01 -2.77 -0.51
N ILE A 52 -9.89 -3.47 -0.33
CA ILE A 52 -8.55 -2.86 -0.30
C ILE A 52 -8.23 -2.22 -1.65
N VAL A 53 -8.49 -2.91 -2.76
CA VAL A 53 -8.27 -2.37 -4.11
C VAL A 53 -9.17 -1.16 -4.36
N ALA A 54 -10.43 -1.19 -3.95
CA ALA A 54 -11.34 -0.05 -4.08
C ALA A 54 -10.84 1.17 -3.28
N TYR A 55 -10.47 0.97 -2.02
CA TYR A 55 -9.90 2.04 -1.18
C TYR A 55 -8.65 2.64 -1.81
N TRP A 56 -7.74 1.81 -2.33
CA TRP A 56 -6.51 2.30 -2.93
C TRP A 56 -6.77 3.10 -4.21
N LYS A 57 -7.70 2.64 -5.05
CA LYS A 57 -8.06 3.31 -6.31
C LYS A 57 -8.74 4.67 -6.09
N GLU A 58 -9.52 4.80 -5.02
CA GLU A 58 -10.45 5.93 -4.86
C GLU A 58 -10.04 6.90 -3.76
N LYS A 59 -9.28 6.47 -2.75
CA LYS A 59 -9.11 7.22 -1.50
C LYS A 59 -7.67 7.32 -1.02
N TYR A 60 -6.81 6.35 -1.35
CA TYR A 60 -5.45 6.35 -0.84
C TYR A 60 -4.58 7.42 -1.52
N ASP A 61 -4.08 8.37 -0.73
CA ASP A 61 -3.18 9.43 -1.18
C ASP A 61 -1.79 9.27 -0.53
N TRP A 62 -0.85 8.73 -1.32
CA TRP A 62 0.54 8.60 -0.89
C TRP A 62 1.19 9.95 -0.58
N ARG A 63 0.87 11.02 -1.33
CA ARG A 63 1.52 12.34 -1.14
C ARG A 63 1.18 12.93 0.22
N SER A 64 -0.06 12.75 0.68
CA SER A 64 -0.45 13.10 2.06
C SER A 64 0.31 12.30 3.12
N VAL A 65 0.53 11.00 2.91
CA VAL A 65 1.28 10.13 3.83
C VAL A 65 2.77 10.52 3.85
N GLU A 66 3.37 10.68 2.68
CA GLU A 66 4.78 11.06 2.49
C GLU A 66 5.08 12.40 3.18
N LYS A 67 4.22 13.41 2.96
CA LYS A 67 4.31 14.69 3.64
C LYS A 67 4.28 14.51 5.16
N ARG A 68 3.29 13.78 5.69
CA ARG A 68 3.16 13.53 7.13
C ARG A 68 4.41 12.87 7.70
N LEU A 69 4.97 11.85 7.05
CA LEU A 69 6.18 11.18 7.50
C LEU A 69 7.38 12.14 7.53
N ASN A 70 7.58 12.92 6.46
CA ASN A 70 8.65 13.90 6.34
C ASN A 70 8.53 15.11 7.28
N GLU A 71 7.33 15.40 7.80
CA GLU A 71 7.09 16.47 8.79
C GLU A 71 7.16 15.96 10.22
N THR A 72 6.77 14.70 10.46
CA THR A 72 6.71 14.12 11.81
C THR A 72 8.09 13.68 12.30
N PHE A 73 8.93 13.13 11.42
CA PHE A 73 10.18 12.47 11.82
C PHE A 73 11.43 13.17 11.26
N LYS A 74 12.50 13.15 12.06
CA LYS A 74 13.87 13.41 11.59
C LYS A 74 14.49 12.08 11.20
N MET A 75 14.60 11.83 9.90
CA MET A 75 15.09 10.55 9.36
C MET A 75 16.53 10.71 8.86
N PHE A 76 17.32 9.64 8.94
CA PHE A 76 18.74 9.62 8.57
C PHE A 76 19.13 8.28 7.93
N THR A 77 20.21 8.28 7.14
CA THR A 77 20.89 7.09 6.60
C THR A 77 22.38 7.09 6.98
N MET A 78 23.06 5.94 6.88
CA MET A 78 24.47 5.75 7.25
C MET A 78 25.34 5.43 6.02
#